data_AF-A0AAU6ZCX1-F1
#
_entry.id   AF-A0AAU6ZCX1-F1
#
_cell.length_a   1.000
_cell.length_b   1.000
_cell.length_c   1.000
_cell.angle_alpha   90.00
_cell.angle_beta   90.00
_cell.angle_gamma   90.00
#
_symmetry.space_group_name_H-M   'P 1'
#
loop_
_entity.id
_entity.type
_entity.pdbx_description
1 polymer ?
#
loop_
_entity_poly.entity_id
_entity_poly.type
_entity_poly.pdbx_seq_one_letter_code
_entity_poly.pdbx_strand_id
1 'polypeptide(L)'
;MSSTPAITPGATCNVGKGKTRWEVIATEANGTVLHLSKVGGDGYTNKWARPDEVTNVLESTLSVTLGQVLSAREKASKAATLLSDQIRRHAKPDKLTELLATSVQLTETYTSLYKQHLADSGTQQDQIQD
;
A
#
# COMPACT_ATOMS: atom_id res chain seq x y z
N MET A 1 10.81 -14.81 28.70
CA MET A 1 10.76 -13.44 28.15
C MET A 1 10.09 -13.55 26.79
N SER A 2 8.82 -13.19 26.69
CA SER A 2 8.12 -13.18 25.39
C SER A 2 8.61 -11.96 24.63
N SER A 3 9.47 -12.17 23.64
CA SER A 3 9.85 -11.13 22.69
C SER A 3 8.61 -10.69 21.95
N THR A 4 8.21 -9.43 22.10
CA THR A 4 7.18 -8.81 21.25
C THR A 4 7.57 -9.05 19.80
N PRO A 5 6.71 -9.66 18.97
CA PRO A 5 7.03 -9.87 17.56
C PRO A 5 7.36 -8.53 16.92
N ALA A 6 8.41 -8.50 16.09
CA ALA A 6 8.81 -7.30 15.39
C ALA A 6 7.65 -6.85 14.48
N ILE A 7 7.16 -5.62 14.69
CA ILE A 7 6.09 -5.06 13.87
C ILE A 7 6.71 -4.73 12.51
N THR A 8 6.29 -5.43 11.47
CA THR A 8 6.83 -5.32 10.11
C THR A 8 5.81 -4.73 9.13
N PRO A 9 6.24 -4.09 8.04
CA PRO A 9 5.34 -3.67 6.98
C PRO A 9 4.51 -4.85 6.44
N GLY A 10 3.21 -4.62 6.22
CA GLY A 10 2.22 -5.64 5.85
C GLY A 10 1.49 -6.26 7.05
N ALA A 11 2.02 -6.13 8.27
CA ALA A 11 1.28 -6.53 9.47
C ALA A 11 0.04 -5.66 9.67
N THR A 12 -1.00 -6.21 10.29
CA THR A 12 -2.19 -5.45 10.69
C THR A 12 -2.26 -5.29 12.20
N CYS A 13 -2.83 -4.19 12.67
CA CYS A 13 -2.94 -3.90 14.10
C CYS A 13 -4.15 -2.99 14.41
N ASN A 14 -4.49 -2.89 15.69
CA ASN A 14 -5.37 -1.89 16.25
C ASN A 14 -4.56 -0.76 16.87
N VAL A 15 -5.13 0.44 16.99
CA VAL A 15 -4.50 1.57 17.70
C VAL A 15 -5.32 1.91 18.95
N GLY A 16 -4.69 1.90 20.12
CA GLY A 16 -5.33 2.11 21.41
C GLY A 16 -6.45 1.09 21.67
N LYS A 17 -7.61 1.57 22.13
CA LYS A 17 -8.83 0.75 22.35
C LYS A 17 -9.76 0.69 21.12
N GLY A 18 -9.31 1.18 19.97
CA GLY A 18 -10.14 1.24 18.76
C GLY A 18 -10.30 -0.13 18.09
N LYS A 19 -11.47 -0.39 17.49
CA LYS A 19 -11.73 -1.61 16.69
C LYS A 19 -11.19 -1.52 15.25
N THR A 20 -10.79 -0.32 14.83
CA THR A 20 -10.26 -0.08 13.49
C THR A 20 -8.97 -0.86 13.27
N ARG A 21 -8.98 -1.73 12.27
CA ARG A 21 -7.79 -2.40 11.78
C ARG A 21 -7.01 -1.48 10.85
N TRP A 22 -5.72 -1.38 11.11
CA TRP A 22 -4.75 -0.63 10.34
C TRP A 22 -3.70 -1.60 9.79
N GLU A 23 -3.17 -1.30 8.62
CA GLU A 23 -2.01 -1.95 8.04
C GLU A 23 -0.77 -1.11 8.31
N VAL A 24 0.31 -1.74 8.75
CA VAL A 24 1.63 -1.11 8.88
C VAL A 24 2.23 -1.00 7.48
N ILE A 25 2.47 0.21 6.99
CA ILE A 25 3.07 0.43 5.66
C ILE A 25 4.55 0.74 5.71
N ALA A 26 5.04 1.27 6.83
CA ALA A 26 6.45 1.52 7.05
C ALA A 26 6.78 1.54 8.55
N THR A 27 8.02 1.23 8.86
CA THR A 27 8.64 1.36 10.19
C THR A 27 9.80 2.32 10.07
N GLU A 28 9.74 3.44 10.77
CA GLU A 28 10.73 4.50 10.73
C GLU A 28 11.47 4.63 12.07
N ALA A 29 12.54 5.43 12.07
CA ALA A 29 13.34 5.73 13.26
C ALA A 29 13.71 4.46 14.07
N ASN A 30 14.26 3.46 13.38
CA ASN A 30 14.63 2.15 13.94
C ASN A 30 13.46 1.40 14.62
N GLY A 31 12.24 1.57 14.11
CA GLY A 31 11.04 0.90 14.60
C GLY A 31 10.33 1.63 15.74
N THR A 32 10.73 2.86 16.07
CA THR A 32 10.07 3.67 17.11
C THR A 32 8.83 4.40 16.60
N VAL A 33 8.67 4.49 15.28
CA VAL A 33 7.52 5.12 14.63
C VAL A 33 6.96 4.18 13.57
N LEU A 34 5.65 3.94 13.64
CA LEU A 34 4.88 3.14 12.68
C LEU A 34 4.05 4.08 11.81
N HIS A 35 4.19 3.92 10.50
CA HIS A 35 3.25 4.50 9.54
C HIS A 35 2.15 3.48 9.28
N LEU A 36 0.93 3.84 9.64
CA LEU A 36 -0.26 3.02 9.54
C LEU A 36 -1.19 3.58 8.47
N SER A 37 -1.89 2.69 7.79
CA SER A 37 -2.92 3.06 6.84
C SER A 37 -4.12 2.15 6.93
N LYS A 38 -5.29 2.65 6.59
CA LYS A 38 -6.50 1.85 6.46
C LYS A 38 -7.29 2.28 5.25
N VAL A 39 -8.04 1.34 4.68
CA VAL A 39 -9.05 1.66 3.67
C VAL A 39 -10.19 2.46 4.32
N GLY A 40 -10.68 3.50 3.65
CA GLY A 40 -11.86 4.27 4.04
C GLY A 40 -12.25 5.34 3.03
N GLY A 41 -13.55 5.60 2.90
CA GLY A 41 -14.08 6.56 1.91
C GLY A 41 -13.59 6.25 0.50
N ASP A 42 -13.04 7.25 -0.17
CA ASP A 42 -12.52 7.17 -1.54
C ASP A 42 -11.07 6.65 -1.65
N GLY A 43 -10.48 6.13 -0.57
CA GLY A 43 -9.11 5.61 -0.63
C GLY A 43 -8.53 5.19 0.71
N TYR A 44 -7.36 5.73 1.03
CA TYR A 44 -6.58 5.37 2.22
C TYR A 44 -6.49 6.53 3.21
N THR A 45 -6.74 6.23 4.48
CA THR A 45 -6.49 7.15 5.59
C THR A 45 -5.22 6.73 6.31
N ASN A 46 -4.32 7.67 6.54
CA ASN A 46 -3.03 7.40 7.19
C ASN A 46 -3.04 7.85 8.65
N LYS A 47 -2.20 7.21 9.46
CA LYS A 47 -1.97 7.54 10.86
C LYS A 47 -0.54 7.18 11.25
N TRP A 48 0.03 7.96 12.16
CA TRP A 48 1.30 7.63 12.81
C TRP A 48 1.01 7.11 14.22
N ALA A 49 1.78 6.12 14.66
CA ALA A 49 1.68 5.57 16.01
C ALA A 49 3.05 5.07 16.48
N ARG A 50 3.25 5.01 17.79
CA ARG A 50 4.37 4.30 18.40
C ARG A 50 4.01 2.82 18.60
N PRO A 51 5.01 1.92 18.66
CA PRO A 51 4.78 0.49 18.90
C PRO A 51 3.98 0.17 20.17
N ASP A 52 4.10 0.97 21.23
CA ASP A 52 3.37 0.79 22.49
C ASP A 52 1.90 1.22 22.40
N GLU A 53 1.51 1.94 21.35
CA GLU A 53 0.13 2.35 21.10
C GLU A 53 -0.66 1.34 20.27
N VAL A 54 0.01 0.32 19.70
CA VAL A 54 -0.65 -0.69 18.86
C VAL A 54 -0.91 -1.98 19.62
N THR A 55 -2.03 -2.61 19.31
CA THR A 55 -2.47 -3.89 19.89
C THR A 55 -2.94 -4.83 18.79
N ASN A 56 -3.14 -6.11 19.12
CA ASN A 56 -3.60 -7.13 18.17
C ASN A 56 -2.78 -7.16 16.86
N VAL A 57 -1.46 -7.15 16.98
CA VAL A 57 -0.57 -7.23 15.81
C VAL A 57 -0.69 -8.63 15.21
N LEU A 58 -1.11 -8.70 13.95
CA LEU A 58 -1.24 -9.92 13.17
C LEU A 58 -0.31 -9.83 11.96
N GLU A 59 0.55 -10.83 11.77
CA GLU A 59 1.44 -10.89 10.61
C GLU A 59 0.64 -11.07 9.31
N SER A 60 1.00 -10.29 8.29
CA SER A 60 0.54 -10.31 6.88
C SER A 60 -0.72 -11.12 6.61
N THR A 61 -1.86 -10.58 7.05
CA THR A 61 -3.18 -11.18 6.80
C THR A 61 -3.73 -10.87 5.41
N LEU A 62 -3.11 -9.95 4.66
CA LEU A 62 -3.54 -9.51 3.33
C LEU A 62 -2.71 -10.20 2.24
N SER A 63 -3.34 -10.64 1.17
CA SER A 63 -2.63 -11.26 0.04
C SER A 63 -1.85 -10.23 -0.78
N VAL A 64 -2.29 -8.97 -0.74
CA VAL A 64 -1.58 -7.80 -1.29
C VAL A 64 -1.50 -6.74 -0.20
N THR A 65 -0.29 -6.24 0.08
CA THR A 65 -0.06 -5.15 1.03
C THR A 65 -0.23 -3.78 0.38
N LEU A 66 -0.60 -2.77 1.15
CA LEU A 66 -0.68 -1.39 0.66
C LEU A 66 0.68 -0.90 0.18
N GLY A 67 1.78 -1.36 0.80
CA GLY A 67 3.13 -1.09 0.33
C GLY A 67 3.33 -1.51 -1.14
N GLN A 68 2.82 -2.68 -1.53
CA GLN A 68 2.86 -3.15 -2.92
C GLN A 68 2.01 -2.28 -3.83
N VAL A 69 0.80 -1.92 -3.41
CA VAL A 69 -0.10 -1.02 -4.18
C VAL A 69 0.54 0.35 -4.41
N LEU A 70 1.11 0.96 -3.36
CA LEU A 70 1.77 2.27 -3.44
C LEU A 70 3.01 2.22 -4.33
N SER A 71 3.83 1.17 -4.23
CA SER A 71 4.98 0.98 -5.11
C SER A 71 4.55 0.83 -6.58
N ALA A 72 3.50 0.06 -6.85
CA ALA A 72 2.97 -0.10 -8.20
C ALA A 72 2.41 1.22 -8.76
N ARG A 73 1.66 1.97 -7.95
CA ARG A 73 1.16 3.31 -8.30
C ARG A 73 2.30 4.26 -8.67
N GLU A 74 3.37 4.29 -7.88
CA GLU A 74 4.52 5.15 -8.14
C GLU A 74 5.21 4.78 -9.47
N LYS A 75 5.41 3.48 -9.73
CA LYS A 75 5.98 2.99 -10.99
C LYS A 75 5.10 3.37 -12.19
N ALA A 76 3.80 3.16 -12.12
CA ALA A 76 2.85 3.54 -13.17
C ALA A 76 2.86 5.06 -13.44
N SER A 77 2.85 5.87 -12.38
CA SER A 77 2.90 7.34 -12.48
C SER A 77 4.21 7.83 -13.12
N LYS A 78 5.35 7.28 -12.71
CA LYS A 78 6.66 7.58 -13.30
C LYS A 78 6.71 7.21 -14.79
N ALA A 79 6.19 6.06 -15.17
CA ALA A 79 6.13 5.64 -16.57
C ALA A 79 5.24 6.56 -17.43
N ALA A 80 4.06 6.93 -16.92
CA ALA A 80 3.16 7.86 -17.61
C ALA A 80 3.79 9.26 -17.78
N THR A 81 4.50 9.74 -16.75
CA THR A 81 5.23 11.01 -16.79
C THR A 81 6.33 10.96 -17.84
N LEU A 82 7.12 9.88 -17.85
CA LEU A 82 8.17 9.69 -18.84
C LEU A 82 7.62 9.65 -20.27
N LEU A 83 6.49 8.95 -20.51
CA LEU A 83 5.83 8.94 -21.81
C LEU A 83 5.40 10.36 -22.23
N SER A 84 4.69 11.09 -21.35
CA SER A 84 4.27 12.48 -21.60
C SER A 84 5.46 13.38 -21.95
N ASP A 85 6.57 13.26 -21.21
CA ASP A 85 7.78 14.05 -21.46
C ASP A 85 8.42 13.71 -22.81
N GLN A 86 8.44 12.44 -23.21
CA GLN A 86 8.99 12.04 -24.51
C GLN A 86 8.10 12.45 -25.68
N ILE A 87 6.77 12.49 -25.49
CA ILE A 87 5.84 13.07 -26.47
C ILE A 87 6.15 14.55 -26.69
N ARG A 88 6.30 15.33 -25.61
CA ARG A 88 6.64 16.77 -25.68
C ARG A 88 7.99 17.04 -26.35
N ARG A 89 8.91 16.08 -26.27
CA ARG A 89 10.24 16.15 -26.91
C ARG A 89 10.25 15.60 -28.34
N HIS A 90 9.09 15.24 -28.89
CA HIS A 90 8.96 14.67 -30.23
C HIS A 90 9.86 13.44 -30.45
N ALA A 91 9.92 12.55 -29.45
CA ALA A 91 10.66 11.31 -29.57
C ALA A 91 10.19 10.46 -30.77
N LYS A 92 11.09 9.60 -31.28
CA LYS A 92 10.79 8.71 -32.41
C LYS A 92 9.60 7.77 -32.09
N PRO A 93 8.77 7.40 -33.08
CA PRO A 93 7.61 6.54 -32.89
C PRO A 93 7.90 5.22 -32.16
N ASP A 94 9.02 4.55 -32.46
CA ASP A 94 9.38 3.28 -31.81
C ASP A 94 9.56 3.44 -30.30
N LYS A 95 10.21 4.52 -29.88
CA LYS A 95 10.40 4.84 -28.46
C LYS A 95 9.07 5.17 -27.79
N LEU A 96 8.18 5.89 -28.47
CA LEU A 96 6.84 6.18 -27.94
C LEU A 96 6.01 4.90 -27.78
N THR A 97 6.16 3.94 -28.70
CA THR A 97 5.47 2.65 -28.65
C THR A 97 5.92 1.82 -27.45
N GLU A 98 7.23 1.74 -27.20
CA GLU A 98 7.81 1.04 -26.04
C GLU A 98 7.33 1.66 -24.71
N LEU A 99 7.36 3.00 -24.61
CA LEU A 99 6.94 3.71 -23.41
C LEU A 99 5.43 3.61 -23.16
N LEU A 100 4.62 3.61 -24.23
CA LEU A 100 3.18 3.38 -24.14
C LEU A 100 2.89 1.98 -23.61
N ALA A 101 3.51 0.95 -24.19
CA ALA A 101 3.35 -0.43 -23.74
C ALA A 101 3.74 -0.59 -22.25
N THR A 102 4.87 -0.01 -21.86
CA THR A 102 5.33 -0.02 -20.45
C THR A 102 4.34 0.68 -19.53
N SER A 103 3.84 1.86 -19.93
CA SER A 103 2.89 2.63 -19.11
C SER A 103 1.55 1.89 -18.95
N VAL A 104 1.06 1.22 -19.99
CA VAL A 104 -0.16 0.41 -19.94
C VAL A 104 0.04 -0.76 -18.97
N GLN A 105 1.09 -1.56 -19.16
CA GLN A 105 1.37 -2.73 -18.33
C GLN A 105 1.49 -2.39 -16.83
N LEU A 106 2.21 -1.30 -16.50
CA LEU A 106 2.38 -0.87 -15.11
C LEU A 106 1.07 -0.34 -14.51
N THR A 107 0.23 0.32 -15.32
CA THR A 107 -1.10 0.77 -14.90
C THR A 107 -2.01 -0.42 -14.60
N GLU A 108 -2.05 -1.42 -15.48
CA GLU A 108 -2.82 -2.65 -15.27
C GLU A 108 -2.36 -3.40 -14.01
N THR A 109 -1.03 -3.48 -13.80
CA THR A 109 -0.46 -4.08 -12.59
C THR A 109 -0.94 -3.34 -11.33
N TYR A 110 -0.88 -2.00 -11.32
CA TYR A 110 -1.39 -1.20 -10.22
C TYR A 110 -2.90 -1.44 -10.00
N THR A 111 -3.71 -1.40 -11.05
CA THR A 111 -5.15 -1.61 -10.96
C THR A 111 -5.49 -3.00 -10.39
N SER A 112 -4.78 -4.04 -10.82
CA SER A 112 -4.98 -5.41 -10.30
C SER A 112 -4.64 -5.50 -8.81
N LEU A 113 -3.48 -5.00 -8.41
CA LEU A 113 -3.05 -5.01 -7.01
C LEU A 113 -3.99 -4.19 -6.13
N TYR A 114 -4.44 -3.03 -6.61
CA TYR A 114 -5.35 -2.17 -5.85
C TYR A 114 -6.71 -2.85 -5.66
N LYS A 115 -7.27 -3.46 -6.73
CA LYS A 115 -8.52 -4.20 -6.64
C LYS A 115 -8.43 -5.35 -5.63
N GLN A 116 -7.34 -6.10 -5.65
CA GLN A 116 -7.13 -7.22 -4.73
C GLN A 116 -6.97 -6.75 -3.28
N HIS A 117 -6.18 -5.69 -3.05
CA HIS A 117 -6.02 -5.08 -1.72
C HIS A 117 -7.38 -4.63 -1.14
N LEU A 118 -8.22 -3.96 -1.94
CA LEU A 118 -9.54 -3.53 -1.52
C LEU A 118 -10.46 -4.71 -1.16
N ALA A 119 -10.42 -5.79 -1.94
CA ALA A 119 -11.21 -6.99 -1.68
C ALA A 119 -10.79 -7.66 -0.34
N ASP A 120 -9.49 -7.81 -0.12
CA ASP A 120 -8.96 -8.41 1.11
C ASP A 120 -9.24 -7.54 2.35
N SER A 121 -9.06 -6.23 2.21
CA SER A 121 -9.28 -5.26 3.27
C SER A 121 -10.76 -5.14 3.65
N GLY A 122 -11.67 -5.20 2.66
CA GLY A 122 -13.12 -5.21 2.89
C GLY A 122 -13.58 -6.49 3.58
N THR A 123 -13.13 -7.65 3.10
CA THR A 123 -13.48 -8.96 3.69
C THR A 123 -13.05 -9.08 5.16
N GLN A 124 -11.93 -8.44 5.53
CA GLN A 124 -11.48 -8.42 6.92
C GLN A 124 -12.26 -7.46 7.84
N GLN A 125 -12.96 -6.46 7.31
CA GLN A 125 -13.81 -5.59 8.15
C GLN A 125 -15.07 -6.31 8.62
N ASP A 126 -15.60 -7.22 7.80
CA ASP A 126 -16.83 -7.97 8.11
C ASP A 126 -16.61 -9.07 9.17
N GLN A 127 -15.39 -9.62 9.29
CA GLN A 127 -15.07 -10.68 10.27
C GLN A 127 -14.84 -10.17 11.71
N ILE A 128 -14.95 -8.86 11.96
CA ILE A 128 -14.73 -8.25 13.30
C ILE A 128 -16.07 -7.82 13.94
N GLN A 129 -17.21 -8.12 13.29
CA GLN A 129 -18.54 -7.78 13.80
C GLN A 129 -19.21 -8.84 14.67
N ASP A 130 -18.57 -10.00 14.92
CA ASP A 130 -19.07 -11.04 15.83
C ASP A 130 -18.39 -11.01 17.21
#